data_AF-A0A1V6FB92-F1
#
_entry.id   AF-A0A1V6FB92-F1
#
_cell.length_a   1.000
_cell.length_b   1.000
_cell.length_c   1.000
_cell.angle_alpha   90.00
_cell.angle_beta   90.00
_cell.angle_gamma   90.00
#
_symmetry.space_group_name_H-M   'P 1'
#
loop_
_entity.id
_entity.type
_entity.pdbx_description
1 polymer ?
#
loop_
_entity_poly.entity_id
_entity_poly.type
_entity_poly.pdbx_seq_one_letter_code
_entity_poly.pdbx_strand_id
1 'polypeptide(L)'
;MKKFFKTVLLIGGTALAASFGYKAYKRINGIVKLSKSLPEFLNNVYGEKPKLGINRTFNTMAIKAGFSQEIIDKHTDIETTIREYIDDFYPELAKCSVDISVYVKGEEEEEVTETETEEEEN
;
A
#
# COMPACT_ATOMS: atom_id res chain seq x y z
N MET A 1 40.53 -23.44 -5.79
CA MET A 1 39.93 -22.25 -5.15
C MET A 1 39.01 -21.43 -6.07
N LYS A 2 39.36 -21.11 -7.33
CA LYS A 2 38.51 -20.27 -8.21
C LYS A 2 37.13 -20.85 -8.55
N LYS A 3 36.99 -22.17 -8.72
CA LYS A 3 35.69 -22.80 -9.03
C LYS A 3 34.72 -22.78 -7.84
N PHE A 4 35.22 -23.06 -6.63
CA PHE A 4 34.40 -23.07 -5.41
C PHE A 4 33.86 -21.68 -5.06
N PHE A 5 34.69 -20.64 -5.16
CA PHE A 5 34.23 -19.25 -4.97
C PHE A 5 33.19 -18.83 -6.01
N LYS A 6 33.37 -19.18 -7.29
CA LYS A 6 32.37 -18.91 -8.33
C LYS A 6 31.04 -19.62 -8.04
N THR A 7 31.07 -20.87 -7.59
CA THR A 7 29.86 -21.63 -7.22
C THR A 7 29.19 -21.05 -5.98
N VAL A 8 29.94 -20.67 -4.94
CA VAL A 8 29.38 -19.99 -3.74
C VAL A 8 28.82 -18.62 -4.09
N LEU A 9 29.47 -17.86 -4.98
CA LEU A 9 28.98 -16.56 -5.42
C LEU A 9 27.73 -16.69 -6.31
N LEU A 10 27.64 -17.75 -7.14
CA LEU A 10 26.46 -18.05 -7.94
C LEU A 10 25.27 -18.47 -7.05
N ILE A 11 25.48 -19.42 -6.13
CA ILE A 11 24.44 -19.91 -5.21
C ILE A 11 24.04 -18.84 -4.19
N GLY A 12 25.01 -18.11 -3.65
CA GLY A 12 24.77 -16.98 -2.76
C GLY A 12 24.04 -15.84 -3.46
N GLY A 13 24.42 -15.54 -4.72
CA GLY A 13 23.77 -14.54 -5.55
C GLY A 13 22.31 -14.90 -5.87
N THR A 14 22.03 -16.15 -6.25
CA THR A 14 20.66 -16.60 -6.53
C THR A 14 19.80 -16.65 -5.26
N ALA A 15 20.35 -17.08 -4.12
CA ALA A 15 19.65 -17.06 -2.84
C ALA A 15 19.28 -15.63 -2.40
N LEU A 16 20.21 -14.67 -2.57
CA LEU A 16 19.94 -13.26 -2.28
C LEU A 16 18.84 -12.72 -3.21
N ALA A 17 18.93 -12.97 -4.52
CA ALA A 17 17.92 -12.54 -5.48
C ALA A 17 16.52 -13.12 -5.15
N ALA A 18 16.44 -14.40 -4.82
CA ALA A 18 15.19 -15.04 -4.41
C ALA A 18 14.62 -14.40 -3.13
N SER A 19 15.46 -14.10 -2.14
CA SER A 19 15.02 -13.47 -0.88
C SER A 19 14.52 -12.04 -1.07
N PHE A 20 15.19 -11.26 -1.93
CA PHE A 20 14.77 -9.90 -2.26
C PHE A 20 13.49 -9.90 -3.10
N GLY A 21 13.39 -10.80 -4.08
CA GLY A 21 12.20 -10.99 -4.91
C GLY A 21 10.98 -11.38 -4.06
N TYR A 22 11.13 -12.32 -3.12
CA TYR A 22 10.06 -12.72 -2.23
C TYR A 22 9.57 -11.57 -1.33
N LYS A 23 10.50 -10.79 -0.75
CA LYS A 23 10.16 -9.62 0.06
C LYS A 23 9.46 -8.53 -0.76
N ALA A 24 9.93 -8.26 -1.98
CA ALA A 24 9.32 -7.29 -2.88
C ALA A 24 7.90 -7.72 -3.28
N TYR A 25 7.72 -8.98 -3.66
CA TYR A 25 6.41 -9.54 -4.01
C TYR A 25 5.41 -9.43 -2.86
N LYS A 26 5.81 -9.80 -1.64
CA LYS A 26 4.93 -9.74 -0.46
C LYS A 26 4.46 -8.30 -0.17
N ARG A 27 5.33 -7.30 -0.39
CA ARG A 27 4.98 -5.88 -0.25
C ARG A 27 4.01 -5.41 -1.32
N ILE A 28 4.28 -5.70 -2.60
CA ILE A 28 3.41 -5.29 -3.71
C ILE A 28 2.01 -5.93 -3.56
N ASN A 29 1.97 -7.23 -3.30
CA ASN A 29 0.71 -7.94 -3.07
C ASN A 29 -0.04 -7.40 -1.85
N GLY A 30 0.69 -7.01 -0.79
CA GLY A 30 0.10 -6.33 0.37
C GLY A 30 -0.60 -5.03 0.01
N ILE A 31 0.02 -4.19 -0.82
CA ILE A 31 -0.56 -2.89 -1.26
C ILE A 31 -1.82 -3.12 -2.10
N VAL A 32 -1.78 -4.08 -3.03
CA VAL A 32 -2.95 -4.42 -3.87
C VAL A 32 -4.12 -4.96 -3.04
N LYS A 33 -3.83 -5.74 -1.99
CA LYS A 33 -4.86 -6.22 -1.07
C LYS A 33 -5.37 -5.09 -0.18
N LEU A 34 -4.49 -4.21 0.31
CA LEU A 34 -4.86 -3.05 1.11
C LEU A 34 -5.79 -2.13 0.31
N SER A 35 -5.49 -1.83 -0.95
CA SER A 35 -6.34 -0.95 -1.78
C SER A 35 -7.76 -1.50 -2.00
N LYS A 36 -7.96 -2.82 -1.93
CA LYS A 36 -9.27 -3.46 -2.07
C LYS A 36 -9.99 -3.66 -0.75
N SER A 37 -9.26 -4.04 0.31
CA SER A 37 -9.82 -4.38 1.62
C SER A 37 -10.03 -3.19 2.55
N LEU A 38 -9.15 -2.18 2.50
CA LEU A 38 -9.29 -0.95 3.29
C LEU A 38 -10.60 -0.19 3.00
N PRO A 39 -11.04 0.02 1.75
CA PRO A 39 -12.30 0.73 1.50
C PRO A 39 -13.52 -0.11 1.90
N GLU A 40 -13.43 -1.44 1.84
CA GLU A 40 -14.49 -2.34 2.31
C GLU A 40 -14.59 -2.32 3.84
N PHE A 41 -13.45 -2.36 4.53
CA PHE A 41 -13.40 -2.23 5.99
C PHE A 41 -13.99 -0.89 6.44
N LEU A 42 -13.55 0.21 5.83
CA LEU A 42 -14.04 1.55 6.14
C LEU A 42 -15.55 1.70 5.86
N ASN A 43 -16.06 1.06 4.80
CA ASN A 43 -17.49 1.00 4.54
C ASN A 43 -18.27 0.23 5.62
N ASN A 44 -17.69 -0.84 6.18
CA ASN A 44 -18.33 -1.58 7.27
C ASN A 44 -18.31 -0.83 8.60
N VAL A 45 -17.26 -0.05 8.87
CA VAL A 45 -17.11 0.72 10.12
C VAL A 45 -17.95 1.99 10.09
N TYR A 46 -17.89 2.75 8.98
CA TYR A 46 -18.47 4.09 8.88
C TYR A 46 -19.73 4.15 7.99
N GLY A 47 -20.11 3.06 7.34
CA GLY A 47 -21.29 2.99 6.48
C GLY A 47 -21.14 3.66 5.11
N GLU A 48 -19.97 4.21 4.79
CA GLU A 48 -19.66 4.82 3.50
C GLU A 48 -18.35 4.25 2.92
N LYS A 49 -18.36 3.92 1.63
CA LYS A 49 -17.15 3.55 0.89
C LYS A 49 -16.32 4.79 0.53
N PRO A 50 -15.12 4.96 1.11
CA PRO A 50 -14.26 6.10 0.80
C PRO A 50 -13.59 5.95 -0.56
N LYS A 51 -13.18 7.09 -1.14
CA LYS A 51 -12.26 7.10 -2.28
C LYS A 51 -10.84 6.98 -1.73
N LEU A 52 -10.16 5.86 -2.02
CA LEU A 52 -8.79 5.64 -1.56
C LEU A 52 -7.78 5.86 -2.67
N GLY A 53 -6.77 6.67 -2.40
CA GLY A 53 -5.54 6.78 -3.18
C GLY A 53 -4.37 6.26 -2.36
N ILE A 54 -3.60 5.30 -2.89
CA ILE A 54 -2.39 4.80 -2.25
C ILE A 54 -1.21 5.11 -3.18
N ASN A 55 -0.31 5.98 -2.74
CA ASN A 55 0.92 6.30 -3.44
C ASN A 55 2.12 5.81 -2.61
N ARG A 56 3.10 5.18 -3.24
CA ARG A 56 4.30 4.70 -2.57
C ARG A 56 5.55 5.32 -3.19
N THR A 57 6.28 6.06 -2.38
CA THR A 57 7.56 6.69 -2.73
C THR A 57 8.66 6.08 -1.87
N PHE A 58 9.46 5.18 -2.45
CA PHE A 58 10.54 4.45 -1.78
C PHE A 58 10.10 3.71 -0.49
N ASN A 59 10.36 4.30 0.68
CA ASN A 59 10.06 3.77 2.00
C ASN A 59 8.90 4.51 2.69
N THR A 60 8.24 5.42 1.98
CA THR A 60 7.06 6.14 2.44
C THR A 60 5.86 5.71 1.62
N MET A 61 4.72 5.56 2.28
CA MET A 61 3.44 5.24 1.67
C MET A 61 2.44 6.31 2.10
N ALA A 62 1.92 7.07 1.14
CA ALA A 62 0.86 8.04 1.35
C ALA A 62 -0.50 7.41 1.03
N ILE A 63 -1.40 7.44 2.00
CA ILE A 63 -2.77 6.94 1.89
C ILE A 63 -3.71 8.13 2.02
N LYS A 64 -4.39 8.46 0.94
CA LYS A 64 -5.44 9.47 0.90
C LYS A 64 -6.80 8.80 1.00
N ALA A 65 -7.62 9.17 1.98
CA ALA A 65 -8.96 8.63 2.17
C ALA A 65 -10.02 9.74 2.08
N GLY A 66 -10.83 9.69 1.03
CA GLY A 66 -11.89 10.65 0.75
C GLY A 66 -13.23 10.20 1.32
N PHE A 67 -13.76 10.93 2.30
CA PHE A 67 -15.07 10.68 2.95
C PHE A 67 -16.02 11.86 2.78
N SER A 68 -17.33 11.64 2.94
CA SER A 68 -18.27 12.77 3.03
C SER A 68 -17.99 13.62 4.28
N GLN A 69 -18.32 14.91 4.20
CA GLN A 69 -18.12 15.85 5.31
C GLN A 69 -18.86 15.40 6.58
N GLU A 70 -20.03 14.78 6.43
CA GLU A 70 -20.79 14.23 7.56
C GLU A 70 -20.02 13.15 8.34
N ILE A 71 -19.23 12.32 7.67
CA ILE A 71 -18.46 11.25 8.31
C ILE A 71 -17.21 11.82 8.97
N ILE A 72 -16.54 12.77 8.32
CA ILE A 72 -15.35 13.45 8.86
C ILE A 72 -15.71 14.22 10.13
N ASP A 73 -16.85 14.91 10.15
CA ASP A 73 -17.29 15.67 11.31
C ASP A 73 -17.79 14.77 12.46
N LYS A 74 -18.32 13.58 12.14
CA LYS A 74 -18.80 12.61 13.14
C LYS A 74 -17.67 11.74 13.71
N HIS A 75 -16.62 11.47 12.93
CA HIS A 75 -15.57 10.52 13.25
C HIS A 75 -14.19 11.13 13.05
N THR A 76 -13.54 11.51 14.15
CA THR A 76 -12.17 12.03 14.15
C THR A 76 -11.10 10.95 14.29
N ASP A 77 -11.52 9.69 14.43
CA ASP A 77 -10.66 8.53 14.66
C ASP A 77 -10.26 7.80 13.36
N ILE A 78 -10.75 8.24 12.20
CA ILE A 78 -10.55 7.58 10.89
C ILE A 78 -9.07 7.31 10.61
N GLU A 79 -8.19 8.28 10.87
CA GLU A 79 -6.74 8.11 10.66
C GLU A 79 -6.14 7.02 11.55
N THR A 80 -6.59 6.95 12.80
CA THR A 80 -6.13 5.96 13.77
C THR A 80 -6.62 4.58 13.37
N THR A 81 -7.90 4.46 13.01
CA THR A 81 -8.52 3.23 12.52
C THR A 81 -7.81 2.68 11.27
N ILE A 82 -7.45 3.54 10.32
CA ILE A 82 -6.69 3.14 9.13
C ILE A 82 -5.30 2.64 9.53
N ARG A 83 -4.62 3.33 10.46
CA ARG A 83 -3.28 2.95 10.94
C ARG A 83 -3.31 1.59 11.65
N GLU A 84 -4.23 1.40 12.58
CA GLU A 84 -4.40 0.13 13.31
C GLU A 84 -4.70 -1.03 12.35
N TYR A 85 -5.57 -0.81 11.37
CA TYR A 85 -5.86 -1.83 10.36
C TYR A 85 -4.62 -2.22 9.53
N ILE A 86 -3.78 -1.24 9.16
CA ILE A 86 -2.55 -1.53 8.42
C ILE A 86 -1.55 -2.28 9.30
N ASP A 87 -1.43 -1.92 10.57
CA ASP A 87 -0.51 -2.56 11.50
C ASP A 87 -0.91 -4.02 11.79
N ASP A 88 -2.21 -4.27 11.95
CA ASP A 88 -2.75 -5.60 12.25
C ASP A 88 -2.75 -6.54 11.04
N PHE A 89 -3.22 -6.07 9.89
CA PHE A 89 -3.42 -6.92 8.70
C PHE A 89 -2.25 -6.87 7.72
N TYR A 90 -1.44 -5.81 7.75
CA TYR A 90 -0.34 -5.57 6.81
C TYR A 90 0.95 -5.13 7.52
N PRO A 91 1.47 -5.89 8.50
CA PRO A 91 2.68 -5.51 9.26
C PRO A 91 3.96 -5.38 8.40
N GLU A 92 3.94 -5.94 7.18
CA GLU A 92 5.04 -5.74 6.22
C GLU A 92 5.06 -4.35 5.59
N LEU A 93 3.90 -3.68 5.54
CA LEU A 93 3.73 -2.30 5.06
C LEU A 93 3.91 -1.29 6.19
N ALA A 94 3.57 -1.65 7.43
CA ALA A 94 3.81 -0.85 8.64
C ALA A 94 5.31 -0.54 8.89
N LYS A 95 6.22 -1.32 8.30
CA LYS A 95 7.67 -1.05 8.33
C LYS A 95 8.08 0.17 7.51
N CYS A 96 7.21 0.62 6.61
CA CYS A 96 7.38 1.85 5.84
C CYS A 96 6.73 3.01 6.60
N SER A 97 7.18 4.24 6.37
CA SER A 97 6.51 5.42 6.93
C SER A 97 5.14 5.56 6.26
N VAL A 98 4.04 5.40 7.02
CA VAL A 98 2.68 5.54 6.50
C VAL A 98 2.17 6.95 6.83
N ASP A 99 1.98 7.75 5.79
CA ASP A 99 1.32 9.05 5.86
C ASP A 99 -0.15 8.85 5.50
N ILE A 100 -1.07 9.30 6.36
CA ILE A 100 -2.51 9.12 6.19
C ILE A 100 -3.11 10.52 6.14
N SER A 101 -3.82 10.81 5.06
CA SER A 101 -4.51 12.09 4.85
C SER A 101 -5.98 11.83 4.59
N VAL A 102 -6.86 12.43 5.40
CA VAL A 102 -8.31 12.36 5.21
C VAL A 102 -8.79 13.65 4.55
N TYR A 103 -9.57 13.53 3.47
CA TYR A 103 -10.07 14.68 2.71
C TYR A 103 -11.57 14.56 2.40
N VAL A 104 -12.21 15.70 2.14
CA VAL A 104 -13.65 15.72 1.80
C VAL A 104 -13.83 15.25 0.35
N LYS A 105 -14.66 14.23 0.19
CA LYS A 105 -15.05 13.65 -1.10
C LYS A 105 -15.80 14.70 -1.93
N GLY A 106 -15.06 15.40 -2.78
CA GLY A 106 -15.57 16.47 -3.64
C GLY A 106 -14.68 17.71 -3.71
N GLU A 107 -13.70 17.87 -2.81
CA GLU A 107 -12.80 19.05 -2.81
C GLU A 107 -11.48 18.84 -3.58
N GLU A 108 -11.14 17.61 -3.99
CA GLU A 108 -9.95 17.36 -4.82
C GLU A 108 -10.29 16.38 -5.96
N GLU A 109 -10.60 16.95 -7.13
CA GLU A 109 -10.55 16.25 -8.43
C GLU A 109 -9.18 16.37 -9.12
N GLU A 110 -8.17 16.96 -8.49
CA GLU A 110 -6.86 17.15 -9.11
C GLU A 110 -5.76 16.35 -8.38
N GLU A 111 -5.01 15.57 -9.17
CA GLU A 111 -3.87 14.71 -8.83
C GLU A 111 -4.16 13.30 -8.27
N VAL A 112 -4.58 12.40 -9.17
CA VAL A 112 -3.95 11.07 -9.24
C VAL A 112 -3.52 10.84 -10.69
N THR A 113 -2.31 11.27 -11.02
CA THR A 113 -1.59 10.87 -12.22
C THR A 113 -1.33 9.36 -12.17
N GLU A 114 -1.86 8.67 -13.18
CA GLU A 114 -1.32 7.51 -13.90
C GLU A 114 -0.58 6.41 -13.10
N THR A 115 -1.16 5.22 -13.13
CA THR A 115 -0.39 4.11 -13.71
C THR A 115 -1.24 3.48 -14.79
N GLU A 116 -1.00 3.93 -16.03
CA GLU A 116 -1.35 3.22 -17.25
C GLU A 116 -1.05 1.73 -17.07
N THR A 117 -2.07 0.89 -17.28
CA THR A 117 -1.84 -0.49 -17.69
C THR A 117 -2.01 -0.50 -19.19
N GLU A 118 -0.99 0.02 -19.91
CA GLU A 118 -0.71 -0.46 -21.25
C GLU A 118 -0.13 -1.87 -21.11
N GLU A 119 -0.90 -2.88 -21.48
CA GLU A 119 -0.34 -4.09 -22.09
C GLU A 119 -1.14 -4.35 -23.37
N GLU A 120 -0.57 -3.83 -24.47
CA GLU A 120 -0.80 -4.27 -25.83
C GLU A 120 -0.10 -5.63 -26.07
N GLU A 121 -0.58 -6.36 -27.08
CA GLU A 121 -0.07 -7.61 -27.69
C GLU A 121 -0.44 -8.97 -27.05
N ASN A 122 -1.53 -9.55 -27.56
CA ASN A 122 -1.42 -10.57 -28.63
C ASN A 122 -2.62 -10.55 -29.57
#